data_AF-A0A960DJ14-F1
#
_entry.id   AF-A0A960DJ14-F1
#
_cell.length_a   1.000
_cell.length_b   1.000
_cell.length_c   1.000
_cell.angle_alpha   90.00
_cell.angle_beta   90.00
_cell.angle_gamma   90.00
#
_symmetry.space_group_name_H-M   'P 1'
#
loop_
_entity.id
_entity.type
_entity.pdbx_description
1 polymer ?
#
loop_
_entity_poly.entity_id
_entity_poly.type
_entity_poly.pdbx_seq_one_letter_code
_entity_poly.pdbx_strand_id
1 'polypeptide(L)'
;LNLHKTFSIPHGGGGPGVGPVGVRAHLAPFLPGDPLVAGQVAGPVSAARFGSAGVLPISWVYIALMGAEGLRQATATAILNANYLAAKLNEAFPVLYTGANGRVGHECIVDLRGITRDTGVTVDDVAKRLMDFGFHAPTMSFPVAGTLMIEPTESESLAELDRFVEAMLAIRAEIDRVVAGEWPLEDSPLRHAPHTAEDLLGEWNRPYPRDLGAFPVPSVRHAKYFPPVSRIDAAYGDRHLVCSCEPLEAYTAQ
;
A
#
# COMPACT_ATOMS: atom_id res chain seq x y z
N LEU A 1 -3.96 -11.99 -16.69
CA LEU A 1 -3.30 -12.27 -15.38
C LEU A 1 -2.28 -11.17 -15.12
N ASN A 2 -1.99 -10.85 -13.87
CA ASN A 2 -0.89 -9.94 -13.51
C ASN A 2 0.23 -10.77 -12.88
N LEU A 3 1.24 -11.14 -13.66
CA LEU A 3 2.31 -12.01 -13.16
C LEU A 3 3.17 -11.34 -12.08
N HIS A 4 3.24 -10.01 -12.10
CA HIS A 4 3.91 -9.16 -11.11
C HIS A 4 3.12 -8.92 -9.83
N LYS A 5 1.97 -9.59 -9.69
CA LYS A 5 1.20 -9.65 -8.47
C LYS A 5 1.09 -11.11 -8.04
N THR A 6 0.14 -11.82 -8.63
CA THR A 6 -0.24 -13.19 -8.25
C THR A 6 0.85 -14.24 -8.47
N PHE A 7 1.82 -13.99 -9.37
CA PHE A 7 2.82 -15.00 -9.76
C PHE A 7 4.26 -14.49 -9.60
N SER A 8 4.48 -13.69 -8.55
CA SER A 8 5.78 -13.41 -7.94
C SER A 8 6.82 -12.68 -8.77
N ILE A 9 6.49 -12.15 -9.96
CA ILE A 9 7.41 -11.18 -10.61
C ILE A 9 7.53 -9.95 -9.67
N PRO A 10 8.74 -9.46 -9.37
CA PRO A 10 8.93 -8.37 -8.42
C PRO A 10 8.30 -7.06 -8.94
N HIS A 11 7.75 -6.28 -8.02
CA HIS A 11 7.10 -4.99 -8.33
C HIS A 11 8.07 -3.91 -8.84
N GLY A 12 9.35 -3.96 -8.44
CA GLY A 12 10.44 -3.12 -8.97
C GLY A 12 10.24 -1.59 -8.86
N GLY A 13 9.41 -1.12 -7.92
CA GLY A 13 9.11 0.31 -7.78
C GLY A 13 8.17 0.89 -8.84
N GLY A 14 7.47 0.03 -9.61
CA GLY A 14 6.55 0.46 -10.68
C GLY A 14 6.66 -0.36 -11.97
N GLY A 15 7.40 -1.47 -11.97
CA GLY A 15 7.64 -2.33 -13.12
C GLY A 15 8.97 -3.08 -12.96
N PRO A 16 9.20 -4.17 -13.71
CA PRO A 16 8.44 -4.62 -14.88
C PRO A 16 7.21 -5.46 -14.53
N GLY A 17 6.27 -5.55 -15.48
CA GLY A 17 5.09 -6.41 -15.36
C GLY A 17 4.83 -7.18 -16.66
N VAL A 18 4.28 -8.39 -16.53
CA VAL A 18 3.78 -9.17 -17.67
C VAL A 18 2.31 -9.49 -17.47
N GLY A 19 1.51 -9.22 -18.50
CA GLY A 19 0.05 -9.36 -18.51
C GLY A 19 -0.45 -10.39 -19.51
N PRO A 20 -0.21 -11.70 -19.34
CA PRO A 20 -0.65 -12.69 -20.30
C PRO A 20 -2.18 -12.83 -20.27
N VAL A 21 -2.76 -13.08 -21.44
CA VAL A 21 -4.19 -13.31 -21.64
C VAL A 21 -4.45 -14.77 -21.98
N GLY A 22 -5.31 -15.42 -21.18
CA GLY A 22 -5.87 -16.71 -21.52
C GLY A 22 -7.23 -16.50 -22.20
N VAL A 23 -7.45 -17.10 -23.37
CA VAL A 23 -8.69 -16.96 -24.13
C VAL A 23 -9.37 -18.31 -24.36
N ARG A 24 -10.68 -18.29 -24.59
CA ARG A 24 -11.41 -19.48 -25.06
C ARG A 24 -11.06 -19.77 -26.52
N ALA A 25 -11.23 -21.02 -26.95
CA ALA A 25 -10.76 -21.51 -28.24
C ALA A 25 -11.22 -20.67 -29.45
N HIS A 26 -12.46 -20.19 -29.45
CA HIS A 26 -13.01 -19.37 -30.54
C HIS A 26 -12.33 -17.98 -30.68
N LEU A 27 -11.63 -17.51 -29.65
CA LEU A 27 -10.86 -16.26 -29.68
C LEU A 27 -9.38 -16.46 -30.05
N ALA A 28 -8.88 -17.70 -30.01
CA ALA A 28 -7.47 -17.99 -30.26
C ALA A 28 -6.96 -17.49 -31.64
N PRO A 29 -7.74 -17.56 -32.74
CA PRO A 29 -7.33 -17.01 -34.03
C PRO A 29 -7.13 -15.49 -34.06
N PHE A 30 -7.65 -14.76 -33.06
CA PHE A 30 -7.59 -13.30 -32.95
C PHE A 30 -6.57 -12.82 -31.91
N LEU A 31 -5.75 -13.73 -31.37
CA LEU A 31 -4.67 -13.35 -30.45
C LEU A 31 -3.65 -12.44 -31.15
N PRO A 32 -2.98 -11.53 -30.41
CA PRO A 32 -1.97 -10.65 -30.96
C PRO A 32 -0.88 -11.36 -31.74
N GLY A 33 -0.52 -10.77 -32.88
CA GLY A 33 0.49 -11.28 -33.80
C GLY A 33 1.94 -11.07 -33.34
N ASP A 34 2.87 -11.59 -34.16
CA ASP A 34 4.31 -11.42 -34.02
C ASP A 34 4.73 -10.12 -34.73
N PRO A 35 5.44 -9.20 -34.05
CA PRO A 35 5.82 -7.92 -34.65
C PRO A 35 6.74 -8.03 -35.88
N LEU A 36 7.33 -9.20 -36.13
CA LEU A 36 8.18 -9.46 -37.29
C LEU A 36 7.44 -10.08 -38.48
N VAL A 37 6.14 -10.36 -38.36
CA VAL A 37 5.35 -11.05 -39.39
C VAL A 37 4.23 -10.15 -39.90
N ALA A 38 4.22 -9.88 -41.20
CA ALA A 38 3.15 -9.12 -41.86
C ALA A 38 1.94 -9.99 -42.20
N GLY A 39 0.76 -9.37 -42.36
CA GLY A 39 -0.45 -10.04 -42.86
C GLY A 39 -1.19 -10.94 -41.87
N GLN A 40 -0.93 -10.79 -40.56
CA GLN A 40 -1.63 -11.53 -39.51
C GLN A 40 -3.01 -10.93 -39.21
N VAL A 41 -3.94 -11.77 -38.73
CA VAL A 41 -5.33 -11.38 -38.43
C VAL A 41 -5.41 -10.24 -37.41
N ALA A 42 -4.62 -10.34 -36.34
CA ALA A 42 -4.43 -9.28 -35.36
C ALA A 42 -2.96 -8.85 -35.36
N GLY A 43 -2.71 -7.55 -35.31
CA GLY A 43 -1.36 -6.99 -35.23
C GLY A 43 -0.69 -7.26 -33.88
N PRO A 44 0.63 -6.99 -33.77
CA PRO A 44 1.35 -7.05 -32.51
C PRO A 44 0.87 -5.97 -31.53
N VAL A 45 0.83 -6.29 -30.25
CA VAL A 45 0.58 -5.33 -29.15
C VAL A 45 1.84 -5.02 -28.34
N SER A 46 2.98 -5.59 -28.72
CA SER A 46 4.27 -5.45 -28.07
C SER A 46 5.38 -5.54 -29.11
N ALA A 47 6.49 -4.80 -28.88
CA ALA A 47 7.62 -4.76 -29.82
C ALA A 47 8.38 -6.10 -29.92
N ALA A 48 8.24 -6.97 -28.91
CA ALA A 48 8.74 -8.34 -28.93
C ALA A 48 7.57 -9.31 -28.76
N ARG A 49 7.59 -10.45 -29.48
CA ARG A 49 6.52 -11.46 -29.51
C ARG A 49 6.03 -11.89 -28.12
N PHE A 50 6.93 -12.04 -27.15
CA PHE A 50 6.61 -12.47 -25.78
C PHE A 50 6.83 -11.36 -24.74
N GLY A 51 6.89 -10.09 -25.17
CA GLY A 51 7.18 -8.96 -24.30
C GLY A 51 8.50 -9.15 -23.53
N SER A 52 8.48 -8.87 -22.23
CA SER A 52 9.61 -9.07 -21.32
C SER A 52 9.84 -10.55 -20.98
N ALA A 53 10.24 -11.35 -21.97
CA ALA A 53 10.40 -12.81 -21.81
C ALA A 53 11.38 -13.21 -20.70
N GLY A 54 12.39 -12.38 -20.42
CA GLY A 54 13.42 -12.65 -19.41
C GLY A 54 12.91 -12.80 -17.98
N VAL A 55 11.73 -12.26 -17.65
CA VAL A 55 11.14 -12.36 -16.30
C VAL A 55 10.10 -13.49 -16.16
N LEU A 56 9.69 -14.11 -17.27
CA LEU A 56 8.74 -15.24 -17.26
C LEU A 56 9.20 -16.45 -16.43
N PRO A 57 10.50 -16.79 -16.34
CA PRO A 57 10.97 -17.89 -15.50
C PRO A 57 10.58 -17.74 -14.03
N ILE A 58 10.40 -16.52 -13.52
CA ILE A 58 10.02 -16.27 -12.11
C ILE A 58 8.65 -16.91 -11.81
N SER A 59 7.64 -16.58 -12.62
CA SER A 59 6.30 -17.14 -12.47
C SER A 59 6.27 -18.64 -12.76
N TRP A 60 7.08 -19.10 -13.72
CA TRP A 60 7.19 -20.54 -14.00
C TRP A 60 7.75 -21.30 -12.80
N VAL A 61 8.83 -20.82 -12.18
CA VAL A 61 9.44 -21.43 -10.99
C VAL A 61 8.47 -21.43 -9.82
N TYR A 62 7.75 -20.31 -9.59
CA TYR A 62 6.73 -20.25 -8.54
C TYR A 62 5.67 -21.36 -8.72
N ILE A 63 5.08 -21.47 -9.91
CA ILE A 63 4.06 -22.49 -10.20
C ILE A 63 4.65 -23.91 -10.05
N ALA A 64 5.86 -24.14 -10.56
CA ALA A 64 6.52 -25.45 -10.54
C ALA A 64 6.86 -25.91 -9.12
N LEU A 65 7.34 -25.00 -8.26
CA LEU A 65 7.72 -25.32 -6.88
C LEU A 65 6.50 -25.45 -5.95
N MET A 66 5.49 -24.59 -6.12
CA MET A 66 4.28 -24.63 -5.28
C MET A 66 3.42 -25.86 -5.60
N GLY A 67 3.34 -26.24 -6.89
CA GLY A 67 2.42 -27.27 -7.35
C GLY A 67 0.95 -26.93 -7.06
N ALA A 68 0.04 -27.86 -7.37
CA ALA A 68 -1.40 -27.60 -7.20
C ALA A 68 -1.78 -27.35 -5.73
N GLU A 69 -1.22 -28.12 -4.81
CA GLU A 69 -1.55 -28.01 -3.39
C GLU A 69 -1.01 -26.71 -2.78
N GLY A 70 0.24 -26.34 -3.07
CA GLY A 70 0.82 -25.09 -2.59
C GLY A 70 0.06 -23.87 -3.12
N LEU A 71 -0.31 -23.86 -4.41
CA LEU A 71 -1.09 -22.75 -4.99
C LEU A 71 -2.49 -22.63 -4.34
N ARG A 72 -3.12 -23.76 -4.03
CA ARG A 72 -4.38 -23.79 -3.28
C ARG A 72 -4.21 -23.24 -1.87
N GLN A 73 -3.16 -23.67 -1.16
CA GLN A 73 -2.86 -23.20 0.18
C GLN A 73 -2.54 -21.71 0.21
N ALA A 74 -1.73 -21.21 -0.73
CA ALA A 74 -1.44 -19.78 -0.89
C ALA A 74 -2.73 -18.97 -1.01
N THR A 75 -3.62 -19.39 -1.92
CA THR A 75 -4.92 -18.73 -2.10
C THR A 75 -5.76 -18.74 -0.82
N ALA A 76 -5.82 -19.87 -0.11
CA ALA A 76 -6.58 -20.00 1.13
C ALA A 76 -6.00 -19.11 2.24
N THR A 77 -4.68 -19.06 2.39
CA THR A 77 -3.99 -18.24 3.38
C THR A 77 -4.15 -16.74 3.08
N ALA A 78 -4.07 -16.31 1.82
CA ALA A 78 -4.30 -14.92 1.46
C ALA A 78 -5.72 -14.45 1.88
N ILE A 79 -6.74 -15.28 1.63
CA ILE A 79 -8.12 -15.01 2.07
C ILE A 79 -8.22 -15.03 3.61
N LEU A 80 -7.56 -15.98 4.27
CA LEU A 80 -7.54 -16.09 5.74
C LEU A 80 -6.94 -14.83 6.37
N ASN A 81 -5.77 -14.40 5.90
CA ASN A 81 -5.05 -13.23 6.40
C ASN A 81 -5.89 -11.95 6.24
N ALA A 82 -6.55 -11.76 5.09
CA ALA A 82 -7.43 -10.62 4.87
C ALA A 82 -8.66 -10.62 5.79
N ASN A 83 -9.27 -11.79 6.01
CA ASN A 83 -10.39 -11.92 6.96
C ASN A 83 -9.94 -11.75 8.42
N TYR A 84 -8.72 -12.14 8.75
CA TYR A 84 -8.12 -11.87 10.06
C TYR A 84 -8.00 -10.36 10.33
N LEU A 85 -7.39 -9.63 9.39
CA LEU A 85 -7.28 -8.17 9.50
C LEU A 85 -8.66 -7.50 9.54
N ALA A 86 -9.57 -7.89 8.64
CA ALA A 86 -10.93 -7.37 8.61
C ALA A 86 -11.64 -7.54 9.96
N ALA A 87 -11.57 -8.73 10.57
CA ALA A 87 -12.20 -9.01 11.86
C ALA A 87 -11.57 -8.19 13.00
N LYS A 88 -10.24 -8.03 13.01
CA LYS A 88 -9.53 -7.27 14.05
C LYS A 88 -9.75 -5.77 13.97
N LEU A 89 -9.97 -5.24 12.77
CA LEU A 89 -10.07 -3.79 12.54
C LEU A 89 -11.51 -3.28 12.52
N ASN A 90 -12.51 -4.13 12.25
CA ASN A 90 -13.89 -3.71 11.96
C ASN A 90 -14.54 -2.81 13.03
N GLU A 91 -14.23 -3.00 14.31
CA GLU A 91 -14.78 -2.16 15.38
C GLU A 91 -14.18 -0.74 15.38
N ALA A 92 -12.88 -0.62 15.07
CA ALA A 92 -12.18 0.66 15.03
C ALA A 92 -12.34 1.38 13.68
N PHE A 93 -12.31 0.62 12.59
CA PHE A 93 -12.46 1.07 11.22
C PHE A 93 -13.41 0.11 10.49
N PRO A 94 -14.68 0.50 10.29
CA PRO A 94 -15.69 -0.37 9.71
C PRO A 94 -15.27 -0.94 8.34
N VAL A 95 -15.46 -2.25 8.15
CA VAL A 95 -15.22 -2.91 6.86
C VAL A 95 -16.36 -2.56 5.91
N LEU A 96 -16.03 -1.89 4.80
CA LEU A 96 -17.01 -1.27 3.92
C LEU A 96 -17.86 -2.29 3.15
N TYR A 97 -17.24 -3.35 2.65
CA TYR A 97 -17.92 -4.37 1.84
C TYR A 97 -17.58 -5.77 2.33
N THR A 98 -18.59 -6.63 2.41
CA THR A 98 -18.46 -8.05 2.69
C THR A 98 -19.35 -8.87 1.76
N GLY A 99 -19.00 -10.14 1.55
CA GLY A 99 -19.86 -11.09 0.87
C GLY A 99 -21.05 -11.52 1.73
N ALA A 100 -21.93 -12.38 1.17
CA ALA A 100 -23.18 -12.79 1.80
C ALA A 100 -23.06 -13.38 3.22
N ASN A 101 -21.90 -13.91 3.57
CA ASN A 101 -21.62 -14.50 4.89
C ASN A 101 -20.71 -13.62 5.76
N GLY A 102 -20.63 -12.31 5.51
CA GLY A 102 -19.83 -11.37 6.29
C GLY A 102 -18.32 -11.53 6.16
N ARG A 103 -17.85 -12.15 5.07
CA ARG A 103 -16.42 -12.41 4.79
C ARG A 103 -15.93 -11.62 3.59
N VAL A 104 -14.64 -11.30 3.59
CA VAL A 104 -13.95 -10.66 2.47
C VAL A 104 -13.21 -11.69 1.61
N GLY A 105 -12.67 -11.24 0.47
CA GLY A 105 -11.76 -12.03 -0.36
C GLY A 105 -10.33 -12.01 0.18
N HIS A 106 -9.37 -11.76 -0.71
CA HIS A 106 -7.94 -11.61 -0.39
C HIS A 106 -7.54 -10.20 0.09
N GLU A 107 -8.50 -9.27 0.11
CA GLU A 107 -8.33 -7.89 0.54
C GLU A 107 -9.60 -7.39 1.23
N CYS A 108 -9.49 -6.34 2.04
CA CYS A 108 -10.62 -5.64 2.65
C CYS A 108 -10.49 -4.13 2.51
N ILE A 109 -11.62 -3.43 2.55
CA ILE A 109 -11.66 -1.95 2.55
C ILE A 109 -12.14 -1.50 3.91
N VAL A 110 -11.36 -0.65 4.58
CA VAL A 110 -11.75 0.00 5.83
C VAL A 110 -12.20 1.44 5.56
N ASP A 111 -13.34 1.81 6.13
CA ASP A 111 -14.00 3.09 5.88
C ASP A 111 -13.61 4.16 6.90
N LEU A 112 -12.89 5.18 6.45
CA LEU A 112 -12.49 6.32 7.28
C LEU A 112 -13.40 7.53 7.07
N ARG A 113 -14.36 7.49 6.13
CA ARG A 113 -15.14 8.68 5.74
C ARG A 113 -15.98 9.24 6.90
N GLY A 114 -16.52 8.36 7.74
CA GLY A 114 -17.22 8.75 8.97
C GLY A 114 -16.28 9.48 9.94
N ILE A 115 -15.10 8.93 10.17
CA ILE A 115 -14.05 9.57 10.98
C ILE A 115 -13.69 10.93 10.41
N THR A 116 -13.42 11.03 9.11
CA THR A 116 -13.06 12.29 8.45
C THR A 116 -14.14 13.35 8.59
N ARG A 117 -15.43 12.98 8.41
CA ARG A 117 -16.54 13.92 8.58
C ARG A 117 -16.63 14.44 10.02
N ASP A 118 -16.42 13.56 11.00
CA ASP A 118 -16.69 13.87 12.41
C ASP A 118 -15.49 14.54 13.09
N THR A 119 -14.26 14.31 12.60
CA THR A 119 -13.03 14.76 13.27
C THR A 119 -12.10 15.61 12.39
N GLY A 120 -12.26 15.57 11.07
CA GLY A 120 -11.31 16.17 10.12
C GLY A 120 -10.05 15.34 9.86
N VAL A 121 -9.85 14.21 10.56
CA VAL A 121 -8.73 13.28 10.29
C VAL A 121 -8.98 12.59 8.95
N THR A 122 -8.02 12.72 8.04
CA THR A 122 -8.12 12.22 6.67
C THR A 122 -7.44 10.86 6.50
N VAL A 123 -7.72 10.22 5.37
CA VAL A 123 -6.99 9.03 4.93
C VAL A 123 -5.49 9.27 4.78
N ASP A 124 -5.10 10.48 4.35
CA ASP A 124 -3.69 10.86 4.22
C ASP A 124 -3.01 10.94 5.59
N ASP A 125 -3.70 11.44 6.62
CA ASP A 125 -3.16 11.50 7.97
C ASP A 125 -2.84 10.09 8.50
N VAL A 126 -3.77 9.15 8.35
CA VAL A 126 -3.56 7.75 8.75
C VAL A 126 -2.43 7.11 7.93
N ALA A 127 -2.39 7.35 6.62
CA ALA A 127 -1.37 6.81 5.75
C ALA A 127 0.03 7.33 6.06
N LYS A 128 0.17 8.62 6.35
CA LYS A 128 1.46 9.20 6.78
C LYS A 128 1.82 8.73 8.18
N ARG A 129 0.84 8.63 9.08
CA ARG A 129 1.09 8.15 10.46
C ARG A 129 1.60 6.72 10.48
N LEU A 130 1.10 5.83 9.61
CA LEU A 130 1.62 4.46 9.47
C LEU A 130 3.14 4.40 9.19
N MET A 131 3.73 5.41 8.55
CA MET A 131 5.17 5.47 8.33
C MET A 131 5.95 5.54 9.65
N ASP A 132 5.41 6.23 10.66
CA ASP A 132 6.03 6.32 11.99
C ASP A 132 6.01 4.98 12.73
N PHE A 133 5.03 4.12 12.38
CA PHE A 133 4.92 2.73 12.83
C PHE A 133 5.73 1.74 11.98
N GLY A 134 6.44 2.23 10.95
CA GLY A 134 7.28 1.41 10.08
C GLY A 134 6.52 0.69 8.96
N PHE A 135 5.32 1.15 8.61
CA PHE A 135 4.51 0.58 7.53
C PHE A 135 4.41 1.51 6.32
N HIS A 136 4.49 0.92 5.13
CA HIS A 136 3.95 1.57 3.94
C HIS A 136 2.41 1.55 4.02
N ALA A 137 1.77 2.64 3.62
CA ALA A 137 0.31 2.72 3.64
C ALA A 137 -0.32 1.69 2.68
N PRO A 138 -1.51 1.14 3.01
CA PRO A 138 -2.32 0.38 2.06
C PRO A 138 -2.75 1.24 0.85
N THR A 139 -3.46 0.63 -0.10
CA THR A 139 -4.01 1.38 -1.24
C THR A 139 -4.97 2.44 -0.75
N MET A 140 -4.73 3.71 -1.11
CA MET A 140 -5.49 4.85 -0.61
C MET A 140 -6.54 5.32 -1.62
N SER A 141 -7.73 5.65 -1.13
CA SER A 141 -8.80 6.34 -1.88
C SER A 141 -9.25 5.68 -3.18
N PHE A 142 -8.99 4.37 -3.33
CA PHE A 142 -9.44 3.55 -4.44
C PHE A 142 -9.78 2.15 -3.92
N PRO A 143 -10.89 1.53 -4.38
CA PRO A 143 -11.86 2.01 -5.35
C PRO A 143 -12.84 3.07 -4.82
N VAL A 144 -12.78 3.38 -3.51
CA VAL A 144 -13.65 4.36 -2.86
C VAL A 144 -12.81 5.49 -2.29
N ALA A 145 -13.16 6.74 -2.60
CA ALA A 145 -12.45 7.91 -2.08
C ALA A 145 -12.57 8.00 -0.55
N GLY A 146 -11.47 8.30 0.15
CA GLY A 146 -11.46 8.43 1.61
C GLY A 146 -11.41 7.10 2.37
N THR A 147 -11.03 6.00 1.72
CA THR A 147 -10.89 4.67 2.35
C THR A 147 -9.47 4.11 2.18
N LEU A 148 -9.13 3.08 2.96
CA LEU A 148 -7.92 2.28 2.75
C LEU A 148 -8.30 0.86 2.34
N MET A 149 -7.64 0.32 1.31
CA MET A 149 -7.79 -1.06 0.86
C MET A 149 -6.53 -1.86 1.19
N ILE A 150 -6.69 -2.93 1.97
CA ILE A 150 -5.63 -3.69 2.63
C ILE A 150 -5.60 -5.11 2.06
N GLU A 151 -4.46 -5.50 1.49
CA GLU A 151 -4.18 -6.84 0.95
C GLU A 151 -2.91 -7.39 1.62
N PRO A 152 -3.00 -8.31 2.60
CA PRO A 152 -1.83 -8.82 3.32
C PRO A 152 -1.06 -9.91 2.58
N THR A 153 -1.64 -10.51 1.53
CA THR A 153 -1.13 -11.72 0.87
C THR A 153 -0.98 -12.93 1.81
N GLU A 154 -0.57 -14.06 1.27
CA GLU A 154 -0.24 -15.28 2.02
C GLU A 154 1.17 -15.30 2.61
N SER A 155 2.03 -14.38 2.17
CA SER A 155 3.46 -14.42 2.48
C SER A 155 3.80 -13.75 3.81
N GLU A 156 2.89 -12.94 4.34
CA GLU A 156 3.07 -12.27 5.63
C GLU A 156 2.74 -13.19 6.79
N SER A 157 3.60 -13.17 7.80
CA SER A 157 3.43 -13.94 9.03
C SER A 157 2.32 -13.34 9.91
N LEU A 158 1.69 -14.17 10.77
CA LEU A 158 0.73 -13.67 11.76
C LEU A 158 1.31 -12.55 12.63
N ALA A 159 2.60 -12.63 12.99
CA ALA A 159 3.26 -11.59 13.77
C ALA A 159 3.30 -10.24 13.03
N GLU A 160 3.44 -10.23 11.71
CA GLU A 160 3.40 -9.00 10.92
C GLU A 160 1.97 -8.45 10.78
N LEU A 161 0.99 -9.33 10.63
CA LEU A 161 -0.43 -8.94 10.67
C LEU A 161 -0.79 -8.31 12.01
N ASP A 162 -0.31 -8.89 13.12
CA ASP A 162 -0.53 -8.37 14.46
C ASP A 162 0.15 -7.01 14.67
N ARG A 163 1.36 -6.80 14.14
CA ARG A 163 2.01 -5.48 14.15
C ARG A 163 1.21 -4.43 13.37
N PHE A 164 0.63 -4.81 12.22
CA PHE A 164 -0.22 -3.89 11.46
C PHE A 164 -1.53 -3.57 12.21
N VAL A 165 -2.14 -4.57 12.86
CA VAL A 165 -3.31 -4.36 13.72
C VAL A 165 -2.98 -3.44 14.90
N GLU A 166 -1.85 -3.67 15.59
CA GLU A 166 -1.36 -2.82 16.68
C GLU A 166 -1.22 -1.37 16.21
N ALA A 167 -0.59 -1.16 15.04
CA ALA A 167 -0.41 0.17 14.47
C ALA A 167 -1.75 0.86 14.17
N MET A 168 -2.67 0.17 13.49
CA MET A 168 -3.99 0.73 13.16
C MET A 168 -4.80 1.05 14.41
N LEU A 169 -4.82 0.17 15.41
CA LEU A 169 -5.56 0.41 16.66
C LEU A 169 -4.92 1.52 17.51
N ALA A 170 -3.59 1.64 17.51
CA ALA A 170 -2.91 2.77 18.14
C ALA A 170 -3.25 4.09 17.45
N ILE A 171 -3.28 4.12 16.11
CA ILE A 171 -3.76 5.27 15.33
C ILE A 171 -5.21 5.59 15.68
N ARG A 172 -6.08 4.59 15.83
CA ARG A 172 -7.45 4.81 16.27
C ARG A 172 -7.50 5.50 17.63
N ALA A 173 -6.70 5.05 18.59
CA ALA A 173 -6.61 5.68 19.90
C ALA A 173 -6.10 7.13 19.81
N GLU A 174 -5.16 7.44 18.91
CA GLU A 174 -4.74 8.83 18.66
C GLU A 174 -5.88 9.69 18.10
N ILE A 175 -6.72 9.14 17.21
CA ILE A 175 -7.93 9.81 16.71
C ILE A 175 -8.91 10.08 17.84
N ASP A 176 -9.12 9.11 18.73
CA ASP A 176 -10.04 9.27 19.86
C ASP A 176 -9.55 10.36 20.84
N ARG A 177 -8.24 10.57 20.98
CA ARG A 177 -7.66 11.69 21.75
C ARG A 177 -7.90 13.06 21.11
N VAL A 178 -7.89 13.13 19.77
CA VAL A 178 -8.32 14.34 19.03
C VAL A 178 -9.82 14.59 19.26
N VAL A 179 -10.66 13.55 19.22
CA VAL A 179 -12.11 13.66 19.50
C VAL A 179 -12.37 14.14 20.93
N ALA A 180 -11.59 13.66 21.89
CA ALA A 180 -11.69 14.07 23.29
C ALA A 180 -11.19 15.51 23.55
N GLY A 181 -10.60 16.17 22.56
CA GLY A 181 -10.05 17.52 22.69
C GLY A 181 -8.72 17.58 23.45
N GLU A 182 -8.05 16.45 23.68
CA GLU A 182 -6.72 16.44 24.31
C GLU A 182 -5.67 17.08 23.39
N TRP A 183 -5.83 16.91 22.08
CA TRP A 183 -4.98 17.49 21.07
C TRP A 183 -5.82 18.22 20.01
N PRO A 184 -5.48 19.48 19.67
CA PRO A 184 -5.94 20.05 18.42
C PRO A 184 -5.51 19.16 17.25
N LEU A 185 -6.40 18.95 16.27
CA LEU A 185 -6.07 18.14 15.09
C LEU A 185 -4.80 18.65 14.39
N GLU A 186 -4.68 19.96 14.23
CA GLU A 186 -3.55 20.57 13.50
C GLU A 186 -2.20 20.37 14.20
N ASP A 187 -2.20 20.22 15.53
CA ASP A 187 -1.01 19.97 16.35
C ASP A 187 -0.91 18.50 16.80
N SER A 188 -1.66 17.59 16.15
CA SER A 188 -1.70 16.17 16.51
C SER A 188 -0.56 15.37 15.87
N PRO A 189 -0.21 14.19 16.41
CA PRO A 189 0.73 13.27 15.75
C PRO A 189 0.30 12.90 14.32
N LEU A 190 -1.02 12.82 14.08
CA LEU A 190 -1.62 12.48 12.79
C LEU A 190 -1.34 13.54 11.72
N ARG A 191 -1.46 14.83 12.07
CA ARG A 191 -1.22 15.93 11.12
C ARG A 191 0.26 16.18 10.89
N HIS A 192 1.08 16.05 11.93
CA HIS A 192 2.54 16.21 11.83
C HIS A 192 3.26 15.02 11.19
N ALA A 193 2.62 13.84 11.11
CA ALA A 193 3.23 12.70 10.44
C ALA A 193 3.51 12.96 8.95
N PRO A 194 4.60 12.40 8.40
CA PRO A 194 5.59 11.56 9.07
C PRO A 194 6.67 12.34 9.83
N HIS A 195 7.22 11.74 10.89
CA HIS A 195 8.26 12.35 11.73
C HIS A 195 9.66 11.91 11.25
N THR A 196 10.43 12.84 10.68
CA THR A 196 11.80 12.59 10.24
C THR A 196 12.79 12.60 11.41
N ALA A 197 14.02 12.12 11.18
CA ALA A 197 15.07 12.22 12.20
C ALA A 197 15.38 13.68 12.59
N GLU A 198 15.44 14.59 11.60
CA GLU A 198 15.65 16.03 11.82
C GLU A 198 14.51 16.67 12.62
N ASP A 199 13.25 16.33 12.30
CA ASP A 199 12.08 16.80 13.05
C ASP A 199 12.14 16.40 14.53
N LEU A 200 12.59 15.17 14.79
CA LEU A 200 12.71 14.63 16.13
C LEU A 200 13.90 15.22 16.91
N LEU A 201 14.99 15.57 16.24
CA LEU A 201 16.17 16.20 16.88
C LEU A 201 15.95 17.69 17.15
N GLY A 202 15.03 18.33 16.44
CA GLY A 202 14.69 19.75 16.60
C GLY A 202 13.99 20.12 17.91
N GLU A 203 13.66 21.40 18.02
CA GLU A 203 12.84 21.92 19.12
C GLU A 203 11.46 21.24 19.13
N TRP A 204 10.94 20.97 20.33
CA TRP A 204 9.70 20.23 20.48
C TRP A 204 8.66 21.02 21.27
N ASN A 205 7.79 21.71 20.53
CA ASN A 205 6.67 22.47 21.07
C ASN A 205 5.33 21.89 20.60
N ARG A 206 5.11 20.60 20.85
CA ARG A 206 3.90 19.87 20.46
C ARG A 206 3.18 19.32 21.70
N PRO A 207 1.84 19.16 21.68
CA PRO A 207 1.05 18.73 22.85
C PRO A 207 1.16 17.22 23.14
N TYR A 208 2.02 16.51 22.41
CA TYR A 208 2.32 15.11 22.58
C TYR A 208 3.84 14.91 22.72
N PRO A 209 4.30 13.87 23.40
CA PRO A 209 5.72 13.68 23.64
C PRO A 209 6.46 13.22 22.39
N ARG A 210 7.74 13.61 22.27
CA ARG A 210 8.60 13.30 21.11
C ARG A 210 8.72 11.81 20.83
N ASP A 211 8.75 10.99 21.87
CA ASP A 211 8.84 9.54 21.75
C ASP A 211 7.60 8.92 21.10
N LEU A 212 6.42 9.55 21.20
CA LEU A 212 5.23 9.13 20.44
C LEU A 212 5.40 9.37 18.93
N GLY A 213 6.12 10.41 18.53
CA GLY A 213 6.50 10.64 17.13
C GLY A 213 7.50 9.59 16.62
N ALA A 214 8.50 9.27 17.44
CA ALA A 214 9.60 8.37 17.06
C ALA A 214 9.26 6.88 17.17
N PHE A 215 8.62 6.47 18.26
CA PHE A 215 8.42 5.08 18.68
C PHE A 215 7.01 4.90 19.27
N PRO A 216 5.95 5.02 18.46
CA PRO A 216 4.58 5.06 18.96
C PRO A 216 4.15 3.78 19.68
N VAL A 217 4.78 2.65 19.37
CA VAL A 217 4.59 1.35 20.06
C VAL A 217 5.94 0.66 20.31
N PRO A 218 6.05 -0.23 21.31
CA PRO A 218 7.31 -0.88 21.66
C PRO A 218 7.97 -1.63 20.50
N SER A 219 7.17 -2.26 19.63
CA SER A 219 7.64 -3.06 18.50
C SER A 219 8.52 -2.26 17.51
N VAL A 220 8.26 -0.95 17.36
CA VAL A 220 9.03 -0.05 16.48
C VAL A 220 10.47 0.19 16.99
N ARG A 221 10.72 0.05 18.30
CA ARG A 221 12.05 0.31 18.88
C ARG A 221 13.11 -0.69 18.42
N HIS A 222 12.70 -1.89 18.02
CA HIS A 222 13.63 -2.94 17.57
C HIS A 222 14.17 -2.70 16.16
N ALA A 223 13.37 -2.08 15.30
CA ALA A 223 13.73 -1.80 13.90
C ALA A 223 13.01 -0.54 13.42
N LYS A 224 13.61 0.62 13.67
CA LYS A 224 13.07 1.91 13.22
C LYS A 224 13.52 2.23 11.80
N TYR A 225 12.55 2.45 10.92
CA TYR A 225 12.74 3.16 9.66
C TYR A 225 12.39 4.64 9.88
N PHE A 226 13.30 5.55 9.57
CA PHE A 226 13.04 6.99 9.60
C PHE A 226 12.57 7.46 8.23
N PRO A 227 11.39 8.08 8.13
CA PRO A 227 10.96 8.77 6.92
C PRO A 227 12.01 9.81 6.49
N PRO A 228 12.47 9.81 5.23
CA PRO A 228 13.57 10.67 4.79
C PRO A 228 13.17 12.14 4.65
N VAL A 229 11.87 12.42 4.49
CA VAL A 229 11.31 13.77 4.35
C VAL A 229 9.99 13.86 5.11
N SER A 230 9.62 15.09 5.47
CA SER A 230 8.32 15.39 6.07
C SER A 230 7.18 15.27 5.04
N ARG A 231 5.97 15.63 5.44
CA ARG A 231 4.79 15.53 4.58
C ARG A 231 4.97 16.36 3.30
N ILE A 232 4.79 15.70 2.15
CA ILE A 232 4.91 16.31 0.81
C ILE A 232 3.73 17.27 0.56
N ASP A 233 4.02 18.48 0.07
CA ASP A 233 3.03 19.40 -0.50
C ASP A 233 2.80 19.04 -1.98
N ALA A 234 1.80 18.17 -2.21
CA ALA A 234 1.48 17.71 -3.56
C ALA A 234 1.03 18.86 -4.49
N ALA A 235 0.25 19.80 -3.96
CA ALA A 235 -0.34 20.86 -4.78
C ALA A 235 0.70 21.92 -5.20
N TYR A 236 1.72 22.15 -4.38
CA TYR A 236 2.84 23.01 -4.74
C TYR A 236 3.60 22.46 -5.96
N GLY A 237 3.90 21.15 -5.98
CA GLY A 237 4.63 20.50 -7.07
C GLY A 237 3.91 20.62 -8.42
N ASP A 238 2.59 20.40 -8.44
CA ASP A 238 1.79 20.55 -9.66
C ASP A 238 1.75 22.00 -10.17
N ARG A 239 1.81 22.99 -9.27
CA ARG A 239 1.85 24.42 -9.62
C ARG A 239 3.23 24.90 -10.05
N HIS A 240 4.30 24.20 -9.67
CA HIS A 240 5.70 24.57 -9.92
C HIS A 240 6.46 23.36 -10.50
N LEU A 241 6.04 22.94 -11.69
CA LEU A 241 6.51 21.70 -12.31
C LEU A 241 8.02 21.72 -12.63
N VAL A 242 8.79 20.95 -11.88
CA VAL A 242 10.22 20.69 -12.13
C VAL A 242 10.42 19.18 -12.26
N CYS A 243 10.64 18.70 -13.49
CA CYS A 243 10.76 17.27 -13.82
C CYS A 243 12.19 16.82 -14.18
N SER A 244 13.18 17.68 -13.94
CA SER A 244 14.60 17.40 -14.12
C SER A 244 15.36 17.89 -12.90
N CYS A 245 16.53 17.30 -12.62
CA CYS A 245 17.40 17.82 -11.57
C CYS A 245 17.70 19.30 -11.84
N GLU A 246 17.57 20.14 -10.82
CA GLU A 246 18.08 21.51 -10.89
C GLU A 246 19.61 21.50 -11.03
N PRO A 247 20.21 22.59 -11.56
CA PRO A 247 21.65 22.78 -11.53
C PRO A 247 22.20 22.63 -10.10
N LEU A 248 23.41 22.12 -9.96
CA LEU A 248 24.01 21.86 -8.63
C LEU A 248 24.08 23.12 -7.77
N GLU A 249 24.23 24.28 -8.42
CA GLU A 249 24.27 25.60 -7.80
C GLU A 249 22.99 25.92 -7.02
N ALA A 250 21.83 25.41 -7.45
CA ALA A 250 20.57 25.61 -6.76
C ALA A 250 20.54 24.90 -5.39
N TYR A 251 21.22 23.76 -5.25
CA TYR A 251 21.30 23.03 -3.98
C TYR A 251 22.34 23.60 -3.01
N THR A 252 23.28 24.42 -3.48
CA THR A 252 24.30 25.04 -2.59
C THR A 252 23.79 26.26 -1.82
N ALA A 253 22.57 26.73 -2.12
CA ALA A 253 21.95 27.89 -1.49
C ALA A 253 20.95 27.56 -0.37
N GLN A 254 20.75 26.27 -0.06
CA GLN A 254 19.93 25.76 1.07
C GLN A 254 20.83 25.35 2.23
#